data_AF-A0A1J1HIV8-F1
#
_entry.id   AF-A0A1J1HIV8-F1
#
_cell.length_a   1.000
_cell.length_b   1.000
_cell.length_c   1.000
_cell.angle_alpha   90.00
_cell.angle_beta   90.00
_cell.angle_gamma   90.00
#
_symmetry.space_group_name_H-M   'P 1'
#
loop_
_entity.id
_entity.type
_entity.pdbx_description
1 polymer ?
#
loop_
_entity_poly.entity_id
_entity_poly.type
_entity_poly.pdbx_seq_one_letter_code
_entity_poly.pdbx_strand_id
1 'polypeptide(L)'
;MRDLGIIFDNKLSFNEHVEMVCSKAKRMLGFIMRVGKYFNNILTFVSLYNSLVRSNLEYASVIWNPHTATQKLKLERVQHKFLRFVAHKCFGFHYGEDMAYEDIERRARIDNLEFRRTFIDLKFMTKAFNGTVDFNTFNHHFHYAPIQATRSTTVFKTTTSKTDTGKYSLFNRLMRSYNAFLENDRWLSWQPTNNQIKHMIRSKQNAHN
;
A
#
# COMPACT_ATOMS: atom_id res chain seq x y z
N MET A 1 -12.08 -7.44 18.55
CA MET A 1 -10.84 -7.88 19.23
C MET A 1 -9.70 -6.95 18.83
N ARG A 2 -8.69 -6.73 19.70
CA ARG A 2 -7.49 -5.98 19.34
C ARG A 2 -6.26 -6.84 19.57
N ASP A 3 -5.39 -6.92 18.58
CA ASP A 3 -4.12 -7.65 18.68
C ASP A 3 -3.02 -6.96 17.87
N LEU A 4 -1.80 -6.89 18.42
CA LEU A 4 -0.65 -6.18 17.86
C LEU A 4 -0.98 -4.76 17.32
N GLY A 5 -1.91 -4.05 17.96
CA GLY A 5 -2.35 -2.72 17.53
C GLY A 5 -3.33 -2.68 16.35
N ILE A 6 -3.83 -3.84 15.91
CA ILE A 6 -4.84 -3.99 14.86
C ILE A 6 -6.20 -4.29 15.49
N ILE A 7 -7.25 -3.63 15.00
CA ILE A 7 -8.63 -3.88 15.42
C ILE A 7 -9.29 -4.83 14.41
N PHE A 8 -9.75 -5.98 14.91
CA PHE A 8 -10.49 -6.98 14.15
C PHE A 8 -11.98 -6.90 14.51
N ASP A 9 -12.81 -6.69 13.50
CA ASP A 9 -14.26 -6.82 13.57
C ASP A 9 -14.71 -8.21 13.13
N ASN A 10 -15.90 -8.64 13.57
CA ASN A 10 -16.44 -9.97 13.28
C ASN A 10 -16.62 -10.24 11.79
N LYS A 11 -16.67 -9.20 10.95
CA LYS A 11 -16.81 -9.29 9.49
C LYS A 11 -15.47 -9.20 8.76
N LEU A 12 -14.35 -9.02 9.48
CA LEU A 12 -13.01 -8.76 8.94
C LEU A 12 -13.00 -7.64 7.88
N SER A 13 -13.84 -6.62 8.09
CA SER A 13 -13.94 -5.45 7.22
C SER A 13 -12.89 -4.38 7.51
N PHE A 14 -12.28 -4.40 8.71
CA PHE A 14 -11.29 -3.44 9.20
C PHE A 14 -11.76 -1.98 9.15
N ASN A 15 -13.08 -1.73 9.09
CA ASN A 15 -13.65 -0.38 9.02
C ASN A 15 -13.21 0.51 10.18
N GLU A 16 -13.38 0.00 11.41
CA GLU A 16 -13.00 0.70 12.63
C GLU A 16 -11.48 0.94 12.69
N HIS A 17 -10.70 -0.07 12.28
CA HIS A 17 -9.24 0.03 12.24
C HIS A 17 -8.76 1.13 11.28
N VAL A 18 -9.29 1.15 10.06
CA VAL A 18 -8.95 2.17 9.06
C VAL A 18 -9.32 3.57 9.55
N GLU A 19 -10.48 3.74 10.20
CA GLU A 19 -10.90 5.03 10.74
C GLU A 19 -9.97 5.51 11.87
N MET A 20 -9.59 4.60 12.78
CA MET A 20 -8.65 4.85 13.86
C MET A 20 -7.27 5.25 13.32
N VAL A 21 -6.73 4.49 12.36
CA VAL A 21 -5.43 4.75 11.72
C VAL A 21 -5.45 6.10 10.98
N CYS A 22 -6.50 6.38 10.21
CA CYS A 22 -6.69 7.66 9.53
C CYS A 22 -6.75 8.83 10.52
N SER A 23 -7.48 8.67 11.63
CA SER A 23 -7.62 9.70 12.65
C SER A 23 -6.30 9.98 13.38
N LYS A 24 -5.54 8.92 13.71
CA LYS A 24 -4.18 9.03 14.26
C LYS A 24 -3.25 9.76 13.30
N ALA A 25 -3.25 9.37 12.02
CA ALA A 25 -2.42 9.97 10.99
C ALA A 25 -2.78 11.44 10.74
N LYS A 26 -4.07 11.81 10.71
CA LYS A 26 -4.53 13.20 10.55
C LYS A 26 -4.10 14.09 11.73
N ARG A 27 -4.16 13.59 12.97
CA ARG A 27 -3.68 14.32 14.15
C ARG A 27 -2.18 14.59 14.06
N MET A 28 -1.41 13.56 13.70
CA MET A 28 0.04 13.69 13.50
C MET A 28 0.39 14.64 12.37
N LEU A 29 -0.34 14.57 11.24
CA LEU A 29 -0.18 15.51 10.13
C LEU A 29 -0.47 16.95 10.58
N GLY A 30 -1.54 17.18 11.35
CA GLY A 30 -1.84 18.49 11.91
C GLY A 30 -0.73 19.01 12.85
N PHE A 31 -0.11 18.13 13.64
CA PHE A 31 1.05 18.47 14.44
C PHE A 31 2.25 18.91 13.58
N ILE A 32 2.61 18.14 12.55
CA ILE A 32 3.67 18.48 11.60
C ILE A 32 3.41 19.84 10.94
N MET A 33 2.18 20.10 10.51
CA MET A 33 1.81 21.37 9.86
C MET A 33 1.98 22.58 10.80
N ARG A 34 1.72 22.41 12.10
CA ARG A 34 1.90 23.48 13.10
C ARG A 34 3.36 23.71 13.46
N VAL A 35 4.09 22.63 13.76
CA VAL A 35 5.51 22.72 14.16
C VAL A 35 6.38 23.16 12.98
N GLY A 36 6.08 22.67 11.79
CA GLY A 36 6.80 23.01 10.57
C GLY A 36 6.47 24.39 10.00
N LYS A 37 5.79 25.29 10.73
CA LYS A 37 5.43 26.64 10.27
C LYS A 37 6.62 27.41 9.70
N TYR A 38 7.78 27.27 10.34
CA TYR A 38 9.04 27.93 9.99
C TYR A 38 9.91 27.13 9.02
N PHE A 39 9.52 25.91 8.67
CA PHE A 39 10.22 25.12 7.66
C PHE A 39 9.74 25.50 6.26
N ASN A 40 10.67 25.64 5.34
CA ASN A 40 10.41 25.93 3.93
C ASN A 40 10.99 24.87 2.98
N ASN A 41 11.63 23.83 3.53
CA ASN A 41 12.23 22.76 2.75
C ASN A 41 11.25 21.59 2.61
N ILE A 42 10.90 21.28 1.36
CA ILE A 42 10.03 20.14 1.05
C ILE A 42 10.57 18.80 1.56
N LEU A 43 11.88 18.56 1.46
CA LEU A 43 12.48 17.30 1.89
C LEU A 43 12.27 17.07 3.38
N THR A 44 12.28 18.14 4.19
CA THR A 44 11.98 18.08 5.62
C THR A 44 10.53 17.64 5.84
N PHE A 45 9.56 18.23 5.13
CA PHE A 45 8.16 17.84 5.24
C PHE A 45 7.90 16.41 4.78
N VAL A 46 8.49 16.01 3.65
CA VAL A 46 8.40 14.64 3.13
C VAL A 46 8.98 13.64 4.14
N SER A 47 10.11 13.98 4.76
CA SER A 47 10.75 13.13 5.77
C SER A 47 9.88 12.98 7.03
N LEU A 48 9.30 14.07 7.53
CA LEU A 48 8.38 14.06 8.66
C LEU A 48 7.10 13.29 8.34
N TYR A 49 6.53 13.50 7.16
CA TYR A 49 5.35 12.76 6.70
C TYR A 49 5.65 11.26 6.62
N ASN A 50 6.75 10.87 6.00
CA ASN A 50 7.11 9.47 5.82
C ASN A 50 7.36 8.75 7.16
N SER A 51 8.06 9.42 8.09
CA SER A 51 8.45 8.84 9.37
C SER A 51 7.31 8.78 10.40
N LEU A 52 6.41 9.78 10.41
CA LEU A 52 5.39 9.92 11.46
C LEU A 52 3.97 9.66 10.97
N VAL A 53 3.64 9.96 9.72
CA VAL A 53 2.27 9.81 9.19
C VAL A 53 2.15 8.53 8.38
N ARG A 54 2.99 8.38 7.35
CA ARG A 54 2.94 7.22 6.44
C ARG A 54 3.27 5.92 7.16
N SER A 55 4.24 5.92 8.07
CA SER A 55 4.56 4.76 8.92
C SER A 55 3.34 4.23 9.69
N ASN A 56 2.49 5.12 10.22
CA ASN A 56 1.24 4.74 10.89
C ASN A 56 0.20 4.20 9.89
N LEU A 57 0.12 4.77 8.68
CA LEU A 57 -0.80 4.32 7.63
C LEU A 57 -0.38 2.99 6.98
N GLU A 58 0.89 2.63 7.05
CA GLU A 58 1.45 1.41 6.44
C GLU A 58 1.64 0.27 7.45
N TYR A 59 1.58 0.57 8.75
CA TYR A 59 1.82 -0.42 9.80
C TYR A 59 0.86 -1.60 9.66
N ALA A 60 1.44 -2.80 9.52
CA ALA A 60 0.73 -4.06 9.34
C ALA A 60 -0.32 -4.05 8.21
N SER A 61 -0.15 -3.20 7.18
CA SER A 61 -1.11 -3.10 6.07
C SER A 61 -1.28 -4.43 5.32
N VAL A 62 -0.28 -5.31 5.39
CA VAL A 62 -0.41 -6.70 4.91
C VAL A 62 -1.65 -7.37 5.49
N ILE A 63 -2.06 -7.10 6.72
CA ILE A 63 -3.24 -7.75 7.30
C ILE A 63 -4.53 -7.06 6.84
N TRP A 64 -4.62 -5.74 7.00
CA TRP A 64 -5.88 -5.00 6.92
C TRP A 64 -6.10 -4.21 5.63
N ASN A 65 -5.17 -4.24 4.65
CA ASN A 65 -5.24 -3.42 3.43
C ASN A 65 -6.64 -3.50 2.77
N PRO A 66 -7.36 -2.36 2.72
CA PRO A 66 -8.78 -2.34 2.38
C PRO A 66 -9.02 -2.58 0.90
N HIS A 67 -10.11 -3.26 0.58
CA HIS A 67 -10.52 -3.50 -0.80
C HIS A 67 -11.55 -2.48 -1.31
N THR A 68 -12.34 -1.87 -0.42
CA THR A 68 -13.41 -0.95 -0.80
C THR A 68 -12.85 0.42 -1.22
N ALA A 69 -13.41 0.99 -2.28
CA ALA A 69 -13.02 2.32 -2.77
C ALA A 69 -13.17 3.39 -1.67
N THR A 70 -14.21 3.30 -0.85
CA THR A 70 -14.46 4.24 0.25
C THR A 70 -13.34 4.24 1.29
N GLN A 71 -12.87 3.07 1.73
CA GLN A 71 -11.78 2.97 2.70
C GLN A 71 -10.44 3.40 2.09
N LYS A 72 -10.17 3.00 0.83
CA LYS A 72 -8.98 3.47 0.09
C LYS A 72 -8.96 4.99 0.01
N LEU A 73 -10.07 5.61 -0.38
CA LEU A 73 -10.20 7.06 -0.46
C LEU A 73 -10.01 7.75 0.90
N LYS A 74 -10.45 7.14 2.01
CA LYS A 74 -10.19 7.68 3.35
C LYS A 74 -8.69 7.77 3.66
N LEU A 75 -7.91 6.77 3.26
CA LEU A 75 -6.45 6.78 3.39
C LEU A 75 -5.84 7.83 2.47
N GLU A 76 -6.20 7.85 1.19
CA GLU A 76 -5.67 8.82 0.22
C GLU A 76 -5.97 10.26 0.64
N ARG A 77 -7.13 10.55 1.24
CA ARG A 77 -7.46 11.87 1.81
C ARG A 77 -6.44 12.37 2.84
N VAL A 78 -5.78 11.46 3.58
CA VAL A 78 -4.71 11.85 4.51
C VAL A 78 -3.48 12.31 3.74
N GLN A 79 -3.07 11.58 2.70
CA GLN A 79 -1.98 11.97 1.80
C GLN A 79 -2.32 13.25 1.05
N HIS A 80 -3.51 13.37 0.45
CA HIS A 80 -3.96 14.55 -0.27
C HIS A 80 -3.94 15.80 0.61
N LYS A 81 -4.32 15.69 1.89
CA LYS A 81 -4.19 16.80 2.84
C LYS A 81 -2.74 17.24 3.02
N PHE A 82 -1.81 16.30 3.08
CA PHE A 82 -0.38 16.60 3.12
C PHE A 82 0.10 17.24 1.82
N LEU A 83 -0.28 16.69 0.67
CA LEU A 83 0.08 17.20 -0.66
C LEU A 83 -0.40 18.64 -0.87
N ARG A 84 -1.64 18.97 -0.51
CA ARG A 84 -2.16 20.35 -0.56
C ARG A 84 -1.34 21.30 0.31
N PHE A 85 -0.93 20.85 1.49
CA PHE A 85 -0.10 21.65 2.38
C PHE A 85 1.29 21.93 1.79
N VAL A 86 1.99 20.91 1.27
CA VAL A 86 3.31 21.13 0.66
C VAL A 86 3.23 21.88 -0.67
N ALA A 87 2.15 21.70 -1.44
CA ALA A 87 1.92 22.48 -2.66
C ALA A 87 1.84 23.97 -2.36
N HIS A 88 1.03 24.35 -1.36
CA HIS A 88 0.93 25.73 -0.92
C HIS A 88 2.25 26.24 -0.31
N LYS A 89 2.84 25.48 0.61
CA LYS A 89 3.97 25.95 1.41
C LYS A 89 5.30 25.95 0.66
N CYS A 90 5.54 24.98 -0.22
CA CYS A 90 6.84 24.74 -0.86
C CYS A 90 6.84 25.00 -2.37
N PHE A 91 5.69 24.90 -3.04
CA PHE A 91 5.62 25.09 -4.49
C PHE A 91 4.97 26.40 -4.91
N GLY A 92 4.44 27.18 -3.96
CA GLY A 92 3.86 28.50 -4.20
C GLY A 92 2.46 28.47 -4.82
N PHE A 93 1.78 27.32 -4.81
CA PHE A 93 0.43 27.22 -5.37
C PHE A 93 -0.62 27.83 -4.44
N HIS A 94 -1.62 28.48 -5.02
CA HIS A 94 -2.68 29.14 -4.28
C HIS A 94 -3.93 28.25 -4.14
N TYR A 95 -4.73 28.52 -3.11
CA TYR A 95 -5.95 27.75 -2.84
C TYR A 95 -6.99 28.02 -3.93
N GLY A 96 -7.35 26.99 -4.70
CA GLY A 96 -8.33 27.09 -5.80
C GLY A 96 -7.75 26.85 -7.19
N GLU A 97 -6.43 26.73 -7.31
CA GLU A 97 -5.81 26.23 -8.53
C GLU A 97 -6.07 24.72 -8.66
N ASP A 98 -6.68 24.31 -9.78
CA ASP A 98 -6.91 22.90 -10.07
C ASP A 98 -5.56 22.23 -10.34
N MET A 99 -5.19 21.31 -9.45
CA MET A 99 -4.04 20.43 -9.65
C MET A 99 -4.44 18.98 -9.45
N ALA A 100 -4.01 18.16 -10.39
CA ALA A 100 -4.01 16.72 -10.25
C ALA A 100 -3.06 16.35 -9.09
N TYR A 101 -3.54 15.50 -8.17
CA TYR A 101 -2.73 15.06 -7.02
C TYR A 101 -1.47 14.32 -7.49
N GLU A 102 -1.57 13.63 -8.62
CA GLU A 102 -0.52 12.88 -9.30
C GLU A 102 0.69 13.77 -9.66
N ASP A 103 0.46 15.03 -10.04
CA ASP A 103 1.54 15.97 -10.36
C ASP A 103 2.26 16.45 -9.10
N ILE A 104 1.51 16.69 -8.03
CA ILE A 104 2.07 17.06 -6.73
C ILE A 104 2.88 15.89 -6.16
N GLU A 105 2.38 14.66 -6.28
CA GLU A 105 3.08 13.43 -5.91
C GLU A 105 4.41 13.30 -6.66
N ARG A 106 4.40 13.50 -7.99
CA ARG A 106 5.60 13.47 -8.82
C ARG A 106 6.63 14.51 -8.39
N ARG A 107 6.19 15.75 -8.15
CA ARG A 107 7.07 16.86 -7.73
C ARG A 107 7.62 16.66 -6.32
N ALA A 108 6.81 16.13 -5.39
CA ALA A 108 7.21 15.81 -4.03
C ALA A 108 7.98 14.47 -3.92
N ARG A 109 8.05 13.69 -5.00
CA ARG A 109 8.64 12.34 -5.05
C ARG A 109 8.03 11.39 -4.01
N ILE A 110 6.71 11.44 -3.86
CA ILE A 110 5.94 10.56 -2.98
C ILE A 110 5.08 9.63 -3.84
N ASP A 111 5.05 8.34 -3.47
CA ASP A 111 4.13 7.37 -4.07
C ASP A 111 2.74 7.47 -3.42
N ASN A 112 1.65 7.28 -4.18
CA ASN A 112 0.30 7.14 -3.60
C ASN A 112 0.20 5.95 -2.62
N LEU A 113 -0.71 6.03 -1.66
CA LEU A 113 -0.73 5.04 -0.58
C LEU A 113 -1.23 3.67 -1.06
N GLU A 114 -2.07 3.60 -2.09
CA GLU A 114 -2.51 2.33 -2.69
C GLU A 114 -1.35 1.55 -3.30
N PHE A 115 -0.53 2.23 -4.08
CA PHE A 115 0.72 1.68 -4.61
C PHE A 115 1.63 1.19 -3.49
N ARG A 116 1.77 2.00 -2.42
CA ARG A 116 2.60 1.64 -1.26
C ARG A 116 2.11 0.39 -0.55
N ARG A 117 0.79 0.24 -0.33
CA ARG A 117 0.19 -0.96 0.26
C ARG A 117 0.39 -2.19 -0.63
N THR A 118 0.25 -2.03 -1.94
CA THR A 118 0.51 -3.10 -2.93
C THR A 118 1.98 -3.53 -2.92
N PHE A 119 2.90 -2.55 -2.84
CA PHE A 119 4.33 -2.81 -2.70
C PHE A 119 4.65 -3.57 -1.40
N ILE A 120 3.98 -3.23 -0.29
CA ILE A 120 4.15 -3.93 0.99
C ILE A 120 3.66 -5.38 0.90
N ASP A 121 2.51 -5.63 0.27
CA ASP A 121 1.98 -6.98 0.03
C ASP A 121 2.98 -7.83 -0.78
N LEU A 122 3.53 -7.28 -1.87
CA LEU A 122 4.52 -7.97 -2.71
C LEU A 122 5.86 -8.18 -2.00
N LYS A 123 6.30 -7.19 -1.22
CA LYS A 123 7.52 -7.30 -0.41
C LYS A 123 7.38 -8.38 0.65
N PHE A 124 6.21 -8.52 1.27
CA PHE A 124 5.93 -9.61 2.20
C PHE A 124 6.01 -10.97 1.50
N MET A 125 5.37 -11.12 0.34
CA MET A 125 5.39 -12.36 -0.43
C MET A 125 6.79 -12.77 -0.87
N THR A 126 7.56 -11.86 -1.46
CA THR A 126 8.94 -12.14 -1.88
C THR A 126 9.83 -12.54 -0.71
N LYS A 127 9.64 -11.91 0.46
CA LYS A 127 10.35 -12.29 1.68
C LYS A 127 9.99 -13.68 2.19
N ALA A 128 8.71 -14.05 2.11
CA ALA A 128 8.22 -15.34 2.55
C ALA A 128 8.80 -16.48 1.68
N PHE A 129 8.77 -16.35 0.34
CA PHE A 129 9.33 -17.37 -0.56
C PHE A 129 10.85 -17.50 -0.49
N ASN A 130 11.55 -16.42 -0.18
CA ASN A 130 13.00 -16.44 -0.01
C ASN A 130 13.43 -16.89 1.40
N GLY A 131 12.51 -17.38 2.24
CA GLY A 131 12.80 -17.91 3.57
C GLY A 131 13.22 -16.85 4.61
N THR A 132 13.04 -15.56 4.31
CA THR A 132 13.39 -14.47 5.26
C THR A 132 12.32 -14.20 6.31
N VAL A 133 11.11 -14.74 6.09
CA VAL A 133 9.99 -14.75 7.03
C VAL A 133 9.53 -16.20 7.13
N ASP A 134 9.15 -16.64 8.33
CA ASP A 134 8.60 -17.99 8.52
C ASP A 134 7.33 -18.15 7.70
N PHE A 135 7.48 -18.84 6.57
CA PHE A 135 6.41 -19.12 5.63
C PHE A 135 5.63 -20.39 6.00
N ASN A 136 6.27 -21.33 6.71
CA ASN A 136 5.70 -22.64 6.99
C ASN A 136 4.43 -22.55 7.83
N THR A 137 4.40 -21.61 8.78
CA THR A 137 3.24 -21.37 9.65
C THR A 137 1.94 -21.08 8.89
N PHE A 138 2.01 -20.51 7.68
CA PHE A 138 0.83 -20.12 6.92
C PHE A 138 0.81 -20.60 5.46
N ASN A 139 1.80 -21.40 5.04
CA ASN A 139 1.90 -21.96 3.68
C ASN A 139 0.65 -22.74 3.28
N HIS A 140 0.00 -23.43 4.23
CA HIS A 140 -1.22 -24.20 3.98
C HIS A 140 -2.42 -23.36 3.49
N HIS A 141 -2.39 -22.04 3.66
CA HIS A 141 -3.41 -21.14 3.11
C HIS A 141 -3.15 -20.74 1.65
N PHE A 142 -1.98 -21.05 1.11
CA PHE A 142 -1.60 -20.78 -0.28
C PHE A 142 -1.94 -21.98 -1.17
N HIS A 143 -2.68 -21.73 -2.24
CA HIS A 143 -3.00 -22.74 -3.23
C HIS A 143 -2.11 -22.54 -4.45
N TYR A 144 -1.19 -23.45 -4.70
CA TYR A 144 -0.32 -23.39 -5.88
C TYR A 144 -1.10 -23.81 -7.13
N ALA A 145 -0.87 -23.10 -8.23
CA ALA A 145 -1.37 -23.54 -9.53
C ALA A 145 -0.60 -24.79 -9.96
N PRO A 146 -1.26 -25.76 -10.65
CA PRO A 146 -0.55 -26.88 -11.22
C PRO A 146 0.46 -26.37 -12.26
N ILE A 147 1.62 -27.02 -12.34
CA ILE A 147 2.64 -26.72 -13.35
C ILE A 147 2.02 -27.03 -14.72
N GLN A 148 1.67 -25.99 -15.48
CA GLN A 148 1.13 -26.14 -16.82
C GLN A 148 2.24 -25.99 -17.86
N ALA A 149 2.26 -26.89 -18.84
CA ALA A 149 3.35 -27.05 -19.81
C ALA A 149 3.45 -25.92 -20.86
N THR A 150 2.64 -24.86 -20.81
CA THR A 150 2.81 -23.75 -21.77
C THR A 150 2.10 -22.46 -21.33
N ARG A 151 2.87 -21.36 -21.26
CA ARG A 151 2.44 -19.95 -21.29
C ARG A 151 1.69 -19.35 -20.08
N SER A 152 1.33 -20.12 -19.05
CA SER A 152 0.75 -19.54 -17.84
C SER A 152 1.84 -19.17 -16.82
N THR A 153 1.93 -17.89 -16.48
CA THR A 153 2.81 -17.32 -15.44
C THR A 153 2.16 -17.29 -14.06
N THR A 154 0.98 -17.92 -13.94
CA THR A 154 0.19 -17.92 -12.70
C THR A 154 0.81 -18.88 -11.69
N VAL A 155 1.32 -18.37 -10.57
CA VAL A 155 1.91 -19.20 -9.50
C VAL A 155 0.84 -19.71 -8.53
N PHE A 156 -0.17 -18.90 -8.22
CA PHE A 156 -1.21 -19.23 -7.26
C PHE A 156 -2.57 -19.43 -7.90
N LYS A 157 -3.29 -20.46 -7.46
CA LYS A 157 -4.73 -20.57 -7.70
C LYS A 157 -5.47 -19.65 -6.73
N THR A 158 -6.05 -18.58 -7.26
CA THR A 158 -6.84 -17.65 -6.45
C THR A 158 -8.18 -18.31 -6.08
N THR A 159 -8.61 -18.12 -4.84
CA THR A 159 -9.85 -18.71 -4.33
C THR A 159 -11.01 -17.84 -4.75
N THR A 160 -12.00 -18.43 -5.41
CA THR A 160 -13.27 -17.75 -5.68
C THR A 160 -14.12 -17.81 -4.41
N SER A 161 -14.77 -16.70 -4.07
CA SER A 161 -15.69 -16.64 -2.94
C SER A 161 -16.92 -15.84 -3.33
N LYS A 162 -18.07 -16.26 -2.80
CA LYS A 162 -19.33 -15.52 -2.93
C LYS A 162 -19.37 -14.28 -2.05
N THR A 163 -18.49 -14.19 -1.05
CA THR A 163 -18.43 -13.06 -0.12
C THR A 163 -17.21 -12.19 -0.41
N ASP A 164 -17.36 -10.88 -0.21
CA ASP A 164 -16.23 -9.94 -0.33
C ASP A 164 -15.13 -10.26 0.67
N THR A 165 -15.48 -10.65 1.90
CA THR A 165 -14.51 -11.06 2.93
C THR A 165 -13.63 -12.23 2.46
N GLY A 166 -14.21 -13.23 1.80
CA GLY A 166 -13.41 -14.33 1.23
C GLY A 166 -12.61 -13.90 0.00
N LYS A 167 -13.22 -13.14 -0.91
CA LYS A 167 -12.60 -12.67 -2.17
C LYS A 167 -11.41 -11.76 -1.91
N TYR A 168 -11.48 -10.92 -0.89
CA TYR A 168 -10.44 -9.95 -0.51
C TYR A 168 -9.74 -10.33 0.80
N SER A 169 -9.86 -11.59 1.22
CA SER A 169 -9.11 -12.13 2.36
C SER A 169 -7.62 -11.94 2.14
N LEU A 170 -6.87 -11.87 3.24
CA LEU A 170 -5.42 -11.71 3.27
C LEU A 170 -4.71 -12.56 2.21
N PHE A 171 -4.83 -13.88 2.31
CA PHE A 171 -4.11 -14.82 1.46
C PHE A 171 -4.57 -14.73 0.00
N ASN A 172 -5.87 -14.57 -0.25
CA ASN A 172 -6.35 -14.43 -1.61
C ASN A 172 -5.88 -13.12 -2.26
N ARG A 173 -5.84 -12.02 -1.50
CA ARG A 173 -5.27 -10.75 -1.95
C ARG A 173 -3.79 -10.88 -2.27
N LEU A 174 -3.00 -11.50 -1.38
CA LEU A 174 -1.58 -11.73 -1.58
C LEU A 174 -1.30 -12.58 -2.84
N MET A 175 -2.03 -13.69 -3.01
CA MET A 175 -1.94 -14.55 -4.19
C MET A 175 -2.27 -13.77 -5.48
N ARG A 176 -3.37 -13.00 -5.47
CA ARG A 176 -3.77 -12.16 -6.62
C ARG A 176 -2.74 -11.10 -6.96
N SER A 177 -2.28 -10.34 -5.97
CA SER A 177 -1.27 -9.31 -6.16
C SER A 177 0.03 -9.91 -6.70
N TYR A 178 0.44 -11.07 -6.19
CA TYR A 178 1.64 -11.76 -6.64
C TYR A 178 1.51 -12.33 -8.06
N ASN A 179 0.39 -12.94 -8.43
CA ASN A 179 0.14 -13.38 -9.80
C ASN A 179 0.10 -12.21 -10.78
N ALA A 180 -0.57 -11.11 -10.40
CA ALA A 180 -0.57 -9.89 -11.20
C ALA A 180 0.85 -9.31 -11.36
N PHE A 181 1.77 -9.60 -10.44
CA PHE A 181 3.17 -9.20 -10.52
C PHE A 181 4.01 -10.14 -11.41
N LEU A 182 3.75 -11.45 -11.41
CA LEU A 182 4.64 -12.49 -11.93
C LEU A 182 4.54 -12.85 -13.43
N GLU A 183 3.96 -12.01 -14.28
CA GLU A 183 3.93 -12.27 -15.74
C GLU A 183 5.32 -12.28 -16.45
N ASN A 184 6.42 -12.43 -15.72
CA ASN A 184 7.77 -12.59 -16.25
C ASN A 184 8.57 -13.51 -15.30
N ASP A 185 9.13 -14.63 -15.77
CA ASP A 185 9.55 -15.76 -14.92
C ASP A 185 10.88 -15.57 -14.15
N ARG A 186 11.60 -14.45 -14.34
CA ARG A 186 13.01 -14.31 -13.91
C ARG A 186 13.25 -14.05 -12.41
N TRP A 187 12.22 -13.95 -11.58
CA TRP A 187 12.33 -13.42 -10.19
C TRP A 187 12.35 -14.48 -9.10
N LEU A 188 12.04 -15.74 -9.42
CA LEU A 188 12.01 -16.82 -8.43
C LEU A 188 13.41 -17.21 -7.92
N SER A 189 14.47 -16.84 -8.64
CA SER A 189 15.85 -17.16 -8.28
C SER A 189 16.55 -16.10 -7.42
N TRP A 190 16.01 -14.87 -7.32
CA TRP A 190 16.66 -13.80 -6.58
C TRP A 190 15.67 -12.74 -6.07
N GLN A 191 15.91 -12.22 -4.87
CA GLN A 191 15.05 -11.20 -4.25
C GLN A 191 15.08 -9.88 -5.04
N PRO A 192 13.97 -9.44 -5.65
CA PRO A 192 13.96 -8.17 -6.36
C PRO A 192 14.26 -7.01 -5.42
N THR A 193 15.13 -6.09 -5.87
CA THR A 193 15.37 -4.83 -5.16
C THR A 193 14.08 -4.03 -5.04
N ASN A 194 13.98 -3.19 -4.00
CA ASN A 194 12.84 -2.29 -3.82
C ASN A 194 12.58 -1.45 -5.09
N ASN A 195 13.65 -1.03 -5.81
CA ASN A 195 13.51 -0.23 -7.02
C ASN A 195 12.93 -1.03 -8.19
N GLN A 196 13.31 -2.30 -8.35
CA GLN A 196 12.74 -3.18 -9.37
C GLN A 196 11.25 -3.44 -9.12
N ILE A 197 10.88 -3.77 -7.88
CA ILE A 197 9.46 -3.97 -7.52
C ILE A 197 8.67 -2.68 -7.80
N LYS A 198 9.20 -1.51 -7.42
CA LYS A 198 8.53 -0.23 -7.67
C LYS A 198 8.36 0.07 -9.17
N HIS A 199 9.40 -0.11 -9.96
CA HIS A 199 9.37 0.14 -11.40
C HIS A 199 8.29 -0.70 -12.09
N MET A 200 8.21 -1.99 -11.75
CA MET A 200 7.25 -2.92 -12.35
C MET A 200 5.79 -2.61 -11.98
N ILE A 201 5.51 -2.27 -10.72
CA ILE A 201 4.14 -1.92 -10.32
C ILE A 201 3.70 -0.65 -11.09
N ARG A 202 4.61 0.34 -11.24
CA ARG A 202 4.30 1.57 -11.99
C ARG A 202 4.04 1.30 -13.48
N SER A 203 4.85 0.45 -14.12
CA SER A 203 4.64 0.12 -15.53
C SER A 203 3.29 -0.58 -15.77
N LYS A 204 2.81 -1.37 -14.81
CA LYS A 204 1.51 -2.05 -14.93
C LYS A 204 0.31 -1.15 -14.64
N GLN A 205 0.41 -0.24 -13.67
CA GLN A 205 -0.65 0.76 -13.43
C GLN A 205 -0.88 1.65 -14.66
N ASN A 206 0.20 2.02 -15.37
CA ASN A 206 0.11 2.83 -16.58
C ASN A 206 -0.42 2.06 -17.80
N ALA A 207 -0.44 0.73 -17.79
CA ALA A 207 -0.96 -0.11 -18.89
C ALA A 207 -2.47 -0.39 -18.76
N HIS A 208 -3.13 0.10 -17.71
CA HIS A 208 -4.56 -0.06 -17.43
C HIS A 208 -5.32 1.29 -17.38
N ASN A 209 -4.65 2.39 -17.74
CA ASN A 209 -5.24 3.71 -18.01
C ASN A 209 -5.14 4.01 -19.50
#